data_AF-A0A7L3HNS4-F1
#
_entry.id   AF-A0A7L3HNS4-F1
#
_cell.length_a   1.000
_cell.length_b   1.000
_cell.length_c   1.000
_cell.angle_alpha   90.00
_cell.angle_beta   90.00
_cell.angle_gamma   90.00
#
_symmetry.space_group_name_H-M   'P 1'
#
loop_
_entity.id
_entity.type
_entity.pdbx_description
1 polymer ?
#
loop_
_entity_poly.entity_id
_entity_poly.type
_entity_poly.pdbx_seq_one_letter_code
_entity_poly.pdbx_strand_id
1 'polypeptide(L)'
;QNSTSHYNAGTWGIVQGQLRPLLAPRVYTLPMVRSIGKTMVQGKNYGPQITVKRISTRGRKCKPIFVQIARQVVKLNASDLRLPSRAWKVKLVGEGADDAGGVFDDTITEMCQELETGIVDLLIPSPNATAEVGYNRDRFLFNPSACLDEHLMQFKFLGILMGVAIRTKKPLDLHLAPMVWKQLCCIPLILEDLEEVDLLYVQTLNSILHIEDSGITEENFHEMIPLDSFVGQSADGKMVPIIPGGNSIPLTFSNRKEYVERAIEYRLHEMDRQV
;
A
#
# COMPACT_ATOMS: atom_id res chain seq x y z
N GLN A 1 -14.98 29.61 -1.96
CA GLN A 1 -16.22 29.34 -1.22
C GLN A 1 -16.73 27.98 -1.68
N ASN A 2 -16.42 26.92 -0.92
CA ASN A 2 -16.82 25.55 -1.25
C ASN A 2 -18.28 25.35 -0.86
N SER A 3 -19.15 25.16 -1.86
CA SER A 3 -20.53 24.70 -1.63
C SER A 3 -20.52 23.22 -1.27
N THR A 4 -20.24 22.90 -0.01
CA THR A 4 -20.49 21.55 0.52
C THR A 4 -21.99 21.40 0.75
N SER A 5 -22.69 20.91 -0.27
CA SER A 5 -24.09 20.50 -0.19
C SER A 5 -24.32 19.59 1.03
N HIS A 6 -25.35 19.85 1.83
CA HIS A 6 -25.76 19.04 3.00
C HIS A 6 -26.03 17.55 2.67
N TYR A 7 -26.16 17.20 1.39
CA TYR A 7 -26.26 15.81 0.92
C TYR A 7 -24.93 15.03 0.98
N ASN A 8 -23.80 15.67 1.34
CA ASN A 8 -22.49 15.02 1.37
C ASN A 8 -22.19 14.15 2.59
N ALA A 9 -22.92 14.28 3.71
CA ALA A 9 -22.58 13.52 4.92
C ALA A 9 -22.80 12.00 4.74
N GLY A 10 -23.91 11.61 4.10
CA GLY A 10 -24.21 10.20 3.82
C GLY A 10 -23.26 9.59 2.79
N THR A 11 -22.89 10.33 1.74
CA THR A 11 -21.90 9.87 0.76
C THR A 11 -20.50 9.79 1.38
N TRP A 12 -20.13 10.73 2.26
CA TRP A 12 -18.89 10.65 3.02
C TRP A 12 -18.83 9.42 3.93
N GLY A 13 -19.90 9.10 4.66
CA GLY A 13 -19.96 7.89 5.49
C GLY A 13 -19.85 6.60 4.67
N ILE A 14 -20.27 6.61 3.39
CA ILE A 14 -20.04 5.50 2.45
C ILE A 14 -18.59 5.49 1.95
N VAL A 15 -18.04 6.65 1.57
CA VAL A 15 -16.65 6.78 1.09
C VAL A 15 -15.67 6.37 2.19
N GLN A 16 -15.88 6.77 3.44
CA GLN A 16 -15.08 6.42 4.62
C GLN A 16 -15.34 5.02 5.16
N GLY A 17 -16.19 4.21 4.53
CA GLY A 17 -16.42 2.82 4.95
C GLY A 17 -17.42 2.65 6.11
N GLN A 18 -17.62 3.66 6.95
CA GLN A 18 -18.47 3.61 8.16
C GLN A 18 -19.90 3.11 7.91
N LEU A 19 -20.51 3.49 6.78
CA LEU A 19 -21.87 3.09 6.42
C LEU A 19 -21.92 1.88 5.48
N ARG A 20 -20.78 1.37 4.98
CA ARG A 20 -20.75 0.24 4.02
C ARG A 20 -21.28 -1.08 4.61
N PRO A 21 -20.97 -1.47 5.86
CA PRO A 21 -21.55 -2.66 6.48
C PRO A 21 -23.07 -2.59 6.63
N LEU A 22 -23.60 -1.38 6.88
CA LEU A 22 -25.04 -1.12 7.02
C LEU A 22 -25.79 -1.19 5.69
N LEU A 23 -25.10 -0.94 4.58
CA LEU A 23 -25.65 -1.13 3.23
C LEU A 23 -25.66 -2.62 2.82
N ALA A 24 -24.87 -3.46 3.50
CA ALA A 24 -24.91 -4.92 3.49
C ALA A 24 -24.80 -5.60 2.08
N PRO A 25 -24.58 -6.93 1.96
CA PRO A 25 -23.56 -7.53 1.08
C PRO A 25 -23.96 -7.64 -0.40
N ARG A 26 -25.06 -7.03 -0.81
CA ARG A 26 -25.78 -7.31 -2.07
C ARG A 26 -25.99 -6.09 -2.96
N VAL A 27 -25.14 -5.06 -2.85
CA VAL A 27 -24.99 -4.15 -4.01
C VAL A 27 -24.12 -4.90 -5.02
N TYR A 28 -24.81 -5.76 -5.76
CA TYR A 28 -24.28 -6.68 -6.76
C TYR A 28 -23.25 -5.98 -7.65
N THR A 29 -22.26 -6.74 -8.09
CA THR A 29 -21.28 -6.41 -9.13
C THR A 29 -21.86 -5.60 -10.29
N LEU A 30 -23.15 -5.79 -10.60
CA LEU A 30 -23.86 -5.15 -11.71
C LEU A 30 -23.94 -3.59 -11.62
N PRO A 31 -24.51 -2.95 -10.57
CA PRO A 31 -24.41 -1.49 -10.40
C PRO A 31 -23.00 -0.91 -10.53
N MET A 32 -21.99 -1.56 -9.94
CA MET A 32 -20.60 -1.11 -10.02
C MET A 32 -20.06 -1.23 -11.45
N VAL A 33 -20.23 -2.39 -12.09
CA VAL A 33 -19.84 -2.63 -13.49
C VAL A 33 -20.54 -1.66 -14.44
N ARG A 34 -21.83 -1.37 -14.23
CA ARG A 34 -22.57 -0.37 -15.02
C ARG A 34 -22.01 1.03 -14.83
N SER A 35 -21.66 1.41 -13.61
CA SER A 35 -21.10 2.74 -13.30
C SER A 35 -19.69 2.90 -13.89
N ILE A 36 -18.86 1.85 -13.81
CA ILE A 36 -17.57 1.79 -14.49
C ILE A 36 -17.77 1.94 -16.00
N GLY A 37 -18.69 1.16 -16.59
CA GLY A 37 -19.08 1.22 -18.00
C GLY A 37 -19.46 2.61 -18.47
N LYS A 38 -20.37 3.28 -17.76
CA LYS A 38 -20.86 4.62 -18.09
C LYS A 38 -19.78 5.70 -18.02
N THR A 39 -18.73 5.49 -17.23
CA THR A 39 -17.62 6.46 -17.07
C THR A 39 -16.46 6.20 -18.02
N MET A 40 -16.51 5.13 -18.82
CA MET A 40 -15.50 4.83 -19.82
C MET A 40 -15.71 5.64 -21.11
N VAL A 41 -14.61 6.12 -21.66
CA VAL A 41 -14.56 6.76 -22.97
C VAL A 41 -14.82 5.71 -24.04
N GLN A 42 -15.85 5.94 -24.85
CA GLN A 42 -16.22 5.08 -25.97
C GLN A 42 -15.56 5.57 -27.28
N GLY A 43 -15.36 4.66 -28.24
CA GLY A 43 -14.88 5.02 -29.58
C GLY A 43 -13.39 5.35 -29.72
N LYS A 44 -12.59 5.21 -28.64
CA LYS A 44 -11.13 5.30 -28.68
C LYS A 44 -10.49 3.93 -28.44
N ASN A 45 -9.50 3.59 -29.27
CA ASN A 45 -8.81 2.29 -29.21
C ASN A 45 -7.63 2.26 -28.22
N TYR A 46 -7.07 3.43 -27.90
CA TYR A 46 -5.96 3.61 -26.96
C TYR A 46 -5.96 5.04 -26.40
N GLY A 47 -5.36 5.21 -25.22
CA GLY A 47 -5.23 6.50 -24.56
C GLY A 47 -3.98 7.28 -25.01
N PRO A 48 -3.54 8.29 -24.26
CA PRO A 48 -2.36 9.09 -24.60
C PRO A 48 -1.10 8.23 -24.83
N GLN A 49 -0.17 8.70 -25.66
CA GLN A 49 1.08 7.98 -25.89
C GLN A 49 2.07 8.20 -24.75
N ILE A 50 2.67 7.13 -24.25
CA ILE A 50 3.69 7.12 -23.21
C ILE A 50 4.97 6.53 -23.77
N THR A 51 6.09 7.19 -23.52
CA THR A 51 7.39 6.75 -24.04
C THR A 51 8.16 5.99 -22.97
N VAL A 52 8.66 4.80 -23.30
CA VAL A 52 9.41 3.95 -22.38
C VAL A 52 10.74 3.56 -23.02
N LYS A 53 11.82 3.57 -22.24
CA LYS A 53 13.14 3.18 -22.69
C LYS A 53 13.66 2.04 -21.82
N ARG A 54 13.85 0.86 -22.40
CA ARG A 54 14.44 -0.31 -21.71
C ARG A 54 15.94 -0.44 -21.99
N ILE A 55 16.36 -0.15 -23.21
CA ILE A 55 17.76 -0.28 -23.64
C ILE A 55 18.60 0.92 -23.20
N SER A 56 19.69 0.66 -22.45
CA SER A 56 20.69 1.67 -22.12
C SER A 56 21.36 2.18 -23.39
N THR A 57 21.42 3.50 -23.57
CA THR A 57 22.22 4.12 -24.62
C THR A 57 23.25 5.02 -23.97
N ARG A 58 24.52 4.91 -24.41
CA ARG A 58 25.65 5.71 -23.91
C ARG A 58 25.95 5.52 -22.41
N GLY A 59 25.84 4.30 -21.89
CA GLY A 59 26.28 3.93 -20.54
C GLY A 59 25.39 4.40 -19.37
N ARG A 60 24.26 5.07 -19.64
CA ARG A 60 23.31 5.47 -18.59
C ARG A 60 22.30 4.36 -18.31
N LYS A 61 22.30 3.82 -17.08
CA LYS A 61 21.27 2.87 -16.62
C LYS A 61 19.88 3.46 -16.85
N CYS A 62 18.98 2.66 -17.43
CA CYS A 62 17.58 3.03 -17.56
C CYS A 62 16.92 3.01 -16.19
N LYS A 63 15.99 3.95 -15.97
CA LYS A 63 15.14 3.90 -14.77
C LYS A 63 14.14 2.74 -14.91
N PRO A 64 13.61 2.21 -13.80
CA PRO A 64 12.55 1.22 -13.86
C PRO A 64 11.36 1.72 -14.70
N ILE A 65 10.70 0.82 -15.42
CA ILE A 65 9.58 1.11 -16.31
C ILE A 65 8.43 1.74 -15.53
N PHE A 66 8.15 1.24 -14.32
CA PHE A 66 7.18 1.81 -13.41
C PHE A 66 7.43 3.30 -13.19
N VAL A 67 8.69 3.67 -12.87
CA VAL A 67 9.09 5.05 -12.60
C VAL A 67 9.00 5.91 -13.87
N GLN A 68 9.33 5.36 -15.04
CA GLN A 68 9.24 6.07 -16.32
C GLN A 68 7.79 6.39 -16.71
N ILE A 69 6.89 5.42 -16.56
CA ILE A 69 5.47 5.56 -16.87
C ILE A 69 4.79 6.45 -15.83
N ALA A 70 5.05 6.25 -14.53
CA ALA A 70 4.50 7.06 -13.46
C ALA A 70 4.65 8.56 -13.73
N ARG A 71 5.87 9.02 -14.04
CA ARG A 71 6.16 10.45 -14.29
C ARG A 71 5.37 11.06 -15.46
N GLN A 72 4.91 10.25 -16.41
CA GLN A 72 4.13 10.71 -17.55
C GLN A 72 2.64 10.61 -17.26
N VAL A 73 2.18 9.46 -16.72
CA VAL A 73 0.76 9.15 -16.54
C VAL A 73 0.11 10.03 -15.46
N VAL A 74 0.81 10.34 -14.36
CA VAL A 74 0.24 11.18 -13.28
C VAL A 74 -0.09 12.61 -13.73
N LYS A 75 0.46 13.06 -14.87
CA LYS A 75 0.22 14.39 -15.46
C LYS A 75 -0.95 14.40 -16.43
N LEU A 76 -1.47 13.22 -16.81
CA LEU A 76 -2.60 13.10 -17.74
C LEU A 76 -3.92 13.38 -17.03
N ASN A 77 -4.93 13.77 -17.81
CA ASN A 77 -6.28 13.89 -17.27
C ASN A 77 -6.83 12.50 -16.99
N ALA A 78 -7.45 12.34 -15.81
CA ALA A 78 -8.03 11.05 -15.41
C ALA A 78 -9.07 10.52 -16.40
N SER A 79 -9.78 11.39 -17.14
CA SER A 79 -10.73 11.00 -18.18
C SER A 79 -10.08 10.26 -19.35
N ASP A 80 -8.84 10.63 -19.71
CA ASP A 80 -8.14 10.07 -20.86
C ASP A 80 -7.67 8.63 -20.62
N LEU A 81 -7.62 8.21 -19.35
CA LEU A 81 -7.23 6.86 -18.92
C LEU A 81 -8.43 5.90 -18.77
N ARG A 82 -9.67 6.40 -18.84
CA ARG A 82 -10.89 5.60 -18.61
C ARG A 82 -11.28 4.83 -19.86
N LEU A 83 -10.42 3.94 -20.32
CA LEU A 83 -10.63 3.16 -21.55
C LEU A 83 -10.87 1.67 -21.22
N PRO A 84 -11.62 0.95 -22.06
CA PRO A 84 -11.99 -0.45 -21.79
C PRO A 84 -10.86 -1.45 -22.05
N SER A 85 -9.77 -1.03 -22.70
CA SER A 85 -8.69 -1.93 -23.11
C SER A 85 -7.31 -1.35 -22.81
N ARG A 86 -6.94 -0.23 -23.45
CA ARG A 86 -5.61 0.38 -23.29
C ARG A 86 -5.73 1.80 -22.76
N ALA A 87 -5.36 1.99 -21.50
CA ALA A 87 -5.38 3.30 -20.86
C ALA A 87 -4.35 4.27 -21.46
N TRP A 88 -3.29 3.75 -22.08
CA TRP A 88 -2.31 4.51 -22.85
C TRP A 88 -1.70 3.65 -23.97
N LYS A 89 -1.04 4.28 -24.93
CA LYS A 89 -0.24 3.61 -25.97
C LYS A 89 1.23 3.65 -25.59
N VAL A 90 1.89 2.50 -25.52
CA VAL A 90 3.32 2.44 -25.19
C VAL A 90 4.16 2.65 -26.45
N LYS A 91 5.20 3.49 -26.37
CA LYS A 91 6.21 3.65 -27.42
C LYS A 91 7.57 3.29 -26.85
N LEU A 92 8.11 2.13 -27.27
CA LEU A 92 9.43 1.67 -26.86
C LEU A 92 10.52 2.35 -27.68
N VAL A 93 11.42 3.07 -27.01
CA VAL A 93 12.49 3.82 -27.67
C VAL A 93 13.58 2.86 -28.14
N GLY A 94 13.77 2.81 -29.46
CA GLY A 94 14.86 2.04 -30.09
C GLY A 94 14.52 0.58 -30.37
N GLU A 95 13.31 0.12 -30.06
CA GLU A 95 12.92 -1.29 -30.22
C GLU A 95 12.11 -1.59 -31.48
N GLY A 96 11.84 -0.60 -32.35
CA GLY A 96 11.09 -0.78 -33.61
C GLY A 96 9.65 -1.30 -33.44
N ALA A 97 9.24 -1.61 -32.21
CA ALA A 97 7.94 -2.10 -31.84
C ALA A 97 6.95 -0.94 -31.74
N ASP A 98 5.98 -0.93 -32.65
CA ASP A 98 4.76 -0.16 -32.51
C ASP A 98 3.71 -1.00 -31.76
N ASP A 99 3.09 -0.40 -30.73
CA ASP A 99 2.21 -1.09 -29.78
C ASP A 99 0.97 -1.75 -30.43
N ALA A 100 1.05 -3.07 -30.56
CA ALA A 100 -0.03 -3.96 -30.91
C ALA A 100 -0.65 -4.62 -29.66
N GLY A 101 -0.98 -3.88 -28.60
CA GLY A 101 -1.68 -4.41 -27.41
C GLY A 101 -0.84 -5.29 -26.48
N GLY A 102 -0.01 -6.18 -27.03
CA GLY A 102 0.94 -7.01 -26.27
C GLY A 102 1.95 -6.15 -25.51
N VAL A 103 2.49 -5.09 -26.14
CA VAL A 103 3.48 -4.21 -25.52
C VAL A 103 2.91 -3.53 -24.26
N PHE A 104 1.64 -3.12 -24.28
CA PHE A 104 0.97 -2.56 -23.10
C PHE A 104 0.89 -3.58 -21.96
N ASP A 105 0.42 -4.80 -22.24
CA ASP A 105 0.28 -5.86 -21.23
C ASP A 105 1.65 -6.31 -20.68
N ASP A 106 2.67 -6.40 -21.55
CA ASP A 106 4.04 -6.72 -21.17
C ASP A 106 4.61 -5.66 -20.19
N THR A 107 4.40 -4.36 -20.48
CA THR A 107 4.87 -3.32 -19.55
C THR A 107 4.14 -3.35 -18.21
N ILE A 108 2.87 -3.76 -18.15
CA ILE A 108 2.17 -3.91 -16.87
C ILE A 108 2.77 -5.07 -16.07
N THR A 109 3.02 -6.20 -16.73
CA THR A 109 3.65 -7.37 -16.11
C THR A 109 5.03 -7.02 -15.55
N GLU A 110 5.86 -6.34 -16.34
CA GLU A 110 7.18 -5.89 -15.90
C GLU A 110 7.10 -4.90 -14.73
N MET A 111 6.13 -3.97 -14.74
CA MET A 111 5.91 -3.05 -13.62
C MET A 111 5.53 -3.79 -12.32
N CYS A 112 4.71 -4.84 -12.39
CA CYS A 112 4.39 -5.65 -11.22
C CYS A 112 5.64 -6.36 -10.68
N GLN A 113 6.45 -6.94 -11.56
CA GLN A 113 7.72 -7.57 -11.19
C GLN A 113 8.70 -6.57 -10.57
N GLU A 114 8.83 -5.36 -11.11
CA GLU A 114 9.68 -4.31 -10.55
C GLU A 114 9.28 -3.92 -9.12
N LEU A 115 7.98 -3.97 -8.80
CA LEU A 115 7.47 -3.70 -7.46
C LEU A 115 7.78 -4.85 -6.48
N GLU A 116 7.49 -6.10 -6.85
CA GLU A 116 7.68 -7.25 -5.95
C GLU A 116 9.15 -7.67 -5.78
N THR A 117 10.00 -7.36 -6.75
CA THR A 117 11.45 -7.63 -6.65
C THR A 117 12.23 -6.54 -5.90
N GLY A 118 11.56 -5.45 -5.49
CA GLY A 118 12.20 -4.33 -4.78
C GLY A 118 13.06 -3.43 -5.68
N ILE A 119 13.01 -3.58 -7.02
CA ILE A 119 13.62 -2.62 -7.95
C ILE A 119 13.00 -1.23 -7.77
N VAL A 120 11.70 -1.21 -7.46
CA VAL A 120 10.94 -0.02 -7.09
C VAL A 120 10.53 -0.15 -5.63
N ASP A 121 11.10 0.70 -4.78
CA ASP A 121 11.00 0.62 -3.31
C ASP A 121 9.67 1.19 -2.76
N LEU A 122 8.55 0.67 -3.27
CA LEU A 122 7.20 1.01 -2.79
C LEU A 122 6.57 -0.13 -2.00
N LEU A 123 7.01 -1.36 -2.24
CA LEU A 123 6.53 -2.55 -1.55
C LEU A 123 7.66 -3.17 -0.74
N ILE A 124 7.30 -3.73 0.42
CA ILE A 124 8.18 -4.57 1.22
C ILE A 124 7.52 -5.93 1.42
N PRO A 125 8.28 -7.03 1.52
CA PRO A 125 7.72 -8.29 1.97
C PRO A 125 7.13 -8.13 3.37
N SER A 126 6.10 -8.90 3.71
CA SER A 126 5.56 -8.91 5.07
C SER A 126 6.65 -9.30 6.08
N PRO A 127 6.59 -8.81 7.33
CA PRO A 127 7.50 -9.27 8.39
C PRO A 127 7.48 -10.80 8.55
N ASN A 128 6.31 -11.44 8.43
CA ASN A 128 6.15 -12.90 8.39
C ASN A 128 6.92 -13.56 7.23
N ALA A 129 6.96 -12.95 6.05
CA ALA A 129 7.78 -13.43 4.93
C ALA A 129 9.28 -13.37 5.27
N THR A 130 9.73 -12.29 5.91
CA THR A 130 11.13 -12.09 6.31
C THR A 130 11.56 -13.04 7.43
N ALA A 131 10.66 -13.29 8.39
CA ALA A 131 10.88 -14.20 9.53
C ALA A 131 10.53 -15.66 9.23
N GLU A 132 10.01 -15.95 8.04
CA GLU A 132 9.55 -17.27 7.58
C GLU A 132 8.48 -17.95 8.48
N VAL A 133 7.72 -17.16 9.26
CA VAL A 133 6.74 -17.65 10.25
C VAL A 133 5.35 -17.01 10.04
N GLY A 134 4.30 -17.62 10.56
CA GLY A 134 2.94 -17.09 10.47
C GLY A 134 2.31 -17.20 9.07
N TYR A 135 1.25 -16.43 8.84
CA TYR A 135 0.51 -16.38 7.57
C TYR A 135 1.09 -15.32 6.62
N ASN A 136 0.58 -15.28 5.38
CA ASN A 136 0.89 -14.23 4.39
C ASN A 136 2.40 -14.04 4.12
N ARG A 137 3.17 -15.13 4.13
CA ARG A 137 4.63 -15.16 3.87
C ARG A 137 4.99 -14.93 2.39
N ASP A 138 3.99 -14.94 1.52
CA ASP A 138 4.09 -14.65 0.08
C ASP A 138 3.50 -13.27 -0.26
N ARG A 139 3.26 -12.42 0.77
CA ARG A 139 2.54 -11.15 0.61
C ARG A 139 3.41 -9.93 0.88
N PHE A 140 3.01 -8.82 0.26
CA PHE A 140 3.67 -7.53 0.35
C PHE A 140 2.82 -6.48 1.09
N LEU A 141 3.50 -5.59 1.79
CA LEU A 141 2.98 -4.37 2.40
C LEU A 141 3.48 -3.14 1.60
N PHE A 142 2.85 -1.98 1.80
CA PHE A 142 3.46 -0.73 1.35
C PHE A 142 4.67 -0.40 2.23
N ASN A 143 5.73 0.11 1.61
CA ASN A 143 6.91 0.54 2.34
C ASN A 143 6.59 1.80 3.17
N PRO A 144 6.57 1.74 4.51
CA PRO A 144 6.23 2.88 5.36
C PRO A 144 7.27 4.01 5.24
N SER A 145 8.53 3.66 4.96
CA SER A 145 9.62 4.63 4.74
C SER A 145 9.53 5.34 3.39
N ALA A 146 8.69 4.87 2.46
CA ALA A 146 8.54 5.46 1.14
C ALA A 146 7.68 6.75 1.19
N CYS A 147 8.23 7.79 1.83
CA CYS A 147 7.52 9.03 2.19
C CYS A 147 7.93 10.26 1.37
N LEU A 148 8.95 10.18 0.52
CA LEU A 148 9.39 11.29 -0.34
C LEU A 148 8.31 11.65 -1.37
N ASP A 149 8.30 12.89 -1.85
CA ASP A 149 7.33 13.35 -2.86
C ASP A 149 7.33 12.48 -4.12
N GLU A 150 8.51 11.99 -4.52
CA GLU A 150 8.63 11.06 -5.64
C GLU A 150 7.97 9.71 -5.35
N HIS A 151 8.03 9.20 -4.11
CA HIS A 151 7.31 7.98 -3.70
C HIS A 151 5.80 8.21 -3.67
N LEU A 152 5.33 9.32 -3.13
CA LEU A 152 3.89 9.63 -3.09
C LEU A 152 3.29 9.80 -4.50
N MET A 153 4.05 10.39 -5.42
CA MET A 153 3.68 10.42 -6.84
C MET A 153 3.61 9.01 -7.45
N GLN A 154 4.51 8.12 -7.05
CA GLN A 154 4.53 6.73 -7.48
C GLN A 154 3.37 5.91 -6.89
N PHE A 155 3.01 6.08 -5.60
CA PHE A 155 1.80 5.48 -5.02
C PHE A 155 0.53 5.97 -5.70
N LYS A 156 0.45 7.27 -6.03
CA LYS A 156 -0.64 7.80 -6.86
C LYS A 156 -0.73 7.07 -8.20
N PHE A 157 0.41 6.78 -8.84
CA PHE A 157 0.43 6.00 -10.06
C PHE A 157 0.00 4.53 -9.84
N LEU A 158 0.42 3.88 -8.75
CA LEU A 158 -0.05 2.55 -8.38
C LEU A 158 -1.59 2.51 -8.25
N GLY A 159 -2.20 3.52 -7.63
CA GLY A 159 -3.65 3.66 -7.57
C GLY A 159 -4.32 3.85 -8.94
N ILE A 160 -3.67 4.60 -9.85
CA ILE A 160 -4.13 4.69 -11.26
C ILE A 160 -4.05 3.31 -11.92
N LEU A 161 -2.97 2.57 -11.72
CA LEU A 161 -2.76 1.24 -12.31
C LEU A 161 -3.83 0.24 -11.82
N MET A 162 -4.17 0.26 -10.53
CA MET A 162 -5.30 -0.51 -9.97
C MET A 162 -6.63 -0.11 -10.62
N GLY A 163 -6.88 1.19 -10.79
CA GLY A 163 -8.06 1.69 -11.48
C GLY A 163 -8.15 1.25 -12.95
N VAL A 164 -7.01 1.19 -13.64
CA VAL A 164 -6.90 0.65 -15.00
C VAL A 164 -7.21 -0.84 -15.01
N ALA A 165 -6.59 -1.64 -14.14
CA ALA A 165 -6.84 -3.08 -14.01
C ALA A 165 -8.32 -3.42 -13.81
N ILE A 166 -9.00 -2.68 -12.93
CA ILE A 166 -10.45 -2.82 -12.69
C ILE A 166 -11.26 -2.52 -13.95
N ARG A 167 -10.89 -1.49 -14.72
CA ARG A 167 -11.62 -1.08 -15.95
C ARG A 167 -11.41 -2.03 -17.11
N THR A 168 -10.18 -2.50 -17.30
CA THR A 168 -9.80 -3.41 -18.38
C THR A 168 -10.11 -4.87 -18.04
N LYS A 169 -10.46 -5.16 -16.78
CA LYS A 169 -10.66 -6.51 -16.24
C LYS A 169 -9.42 -7.39 -16.37
N LYS A 170 -8.24 -6.76 -16.32
CA LYS A 170 -6.94 -7.43 -16.35
C LYS A 170 -6.30 -7.24 -14.96
N PRO A 171 -6.29 -8.26 -14.10
CA PRO A 171 -5.73 -8.13 -12.76
C PRO A 171 -4.23 -7.82 -12.83
N LEU A 172 -3.75 -7.08 -11.84
CA LEU A 172 -2.33 -6.92 -11.60
C LEU A 172 -1.83 -8.16 -10.86
N ASP A 173 -0.73 -8.72 -11.31
CA ASP A 173 -0.02 -9.78 -10.60
C ASP A 173 0.76 -9.18 -9.41
N LEU A 174 0.00 -8.68 -8.43
CA LEU A 174 0.49 -8.06 -7.20
C LEU A 174 -0.10 -8.78 -5.98
N HIS A 175 0.76 -9.36 -5.17
CA HIS A 175 0.43 -10.20 -4.03
C HIS A 175 0.37 -9.37 -2.73
N LEU A 176 -0.48 -8.34 -2.69
CA LEU A 176 -0.62 -7.49 -1.50
C LEU A 176 -1.33 -8.24 -0.35
N ALA A 177 -0.90 -7.99 0.89
CA ALA A 177 -1.50 -8.58 2.09
C ALA A 177 -2.95 -8.11 2.32
N PRO A 178 -3.81 -8.91 2.98
CA PRO A 178 -5.20 -8.55 3.28
C PRO A 178 -5.39 -7.17 3.93
N MET A 179 -4.51 -6.80 4.86
CA MET A 179 -4.58 -5.51 5.55
C MET A 179 -4.44 -4.31 4.60
N VAL A 180 -3.64 -4.42 3.54
CA VAL A 180 -3.46 -3.35 2.54
C VAL A 180 -4.77 -3.12 1.79
N TRP A 181 -5.46 -4.20 1.41
CA TRP A 181 -6.77 -4.12 0.75
C TRP A 181 -7.84 -3.52 1.67
N LYS A 182 -7.81 -3.86 2.96
CA LYS A 182 -8.69 -3.27 3.97
C LYS A 182 -8.47 -1.75 4.06
N GLN A 183 -7.23 -1.29 4.16
CA GLN A 183 -6.91 0.15 4.19
C GLN A 183 -7.36 0.88 2.92
N LEU A 184 -7.05 0.34 1.73
CA LEU A 184 -7.51 0.91 0.45
C LEU A 184 -9.05 1.01 0.37
N CYS A 185 -9.75 0.13 1.07
CA CYS A 185 -11.20 0.12 1.17
C CYS A 185 -11.73 0.94 2.35
N CYS A 186 -10.90 1.65 3.10
CA CYS A 186 -11.28 2.36 4.33
C CYS A 186 -11.98 1.44 5.35
N ILE A 187 -11.54 0.18 5.42
CA ILE A 187 -11.98 -0.77 6.45
C ILE A 187 -10.99 -0.63 7.62
N PRO A 188 -11.46 -0.33 8.84
CA PRO A 188 -10.59 -0.27 10.02
C PRO A 188 -9.85 -1.60 10.21
N LEU A 189 -8.55 -1.50 10.49
CA LEU A 189 -7.74 -2.65 10.84
C LEU A 189 -7.91 -3.01 12.32
N ILE A 190 -7.74 -4.28 12.63
CA ILE A 190 -7.77 -4.84 13.98
C ILE A 190 -6.47 -5.59 14.28
N LEU A 191 -6.24 -5.98 15.54
CA LEU A 191 -5.00 -6.65 15.95
C LEU A 191 -4.73 -7.93 15.15
N GLU A 192 -5.77 -8.68 14.81
CA GLU A 192 -5.68 -9.91 14.03
C GLU A 192 -5.14 -9.64 12.61
N ASP A 193 -5.40 -8.46 12.04
CA ASP A 193 -4.84 -8.06 10.74
C ASP A 193 -3.32 -7.84 10.81
N LEU A 194 -2.82 -7.34 11.95
CA LEU A 194 -1.39 -7.19 12.20
C LEU A 194 -0.73 -8.56 12.44
N GLU A 195 -1.35 -9.42 13.25
CA GLU A 195 -0.84 -10.77 13.53
C GLU A 195 -0.70 -11.62 12.26
N GLU A 196 -1.63 -11.44 11.31
CA GLU A 196 -1.60 -12.10 10.00
C GLU A 196 -0.36 -11.77 9.15
N VAL A 197 0.32 -10.66 9.40
CA VAL A 197 1.51 -10.22 8.65
C VAL A 197 2.77 -10.10 9.51
N ASP A 198 2.64 -10.08 10.84
CA ASP A 198 3.73 -9.84 11.78
C ASP A 198 3.48 -10.54 13.14
N LEU A 199 3.47 -11.87 13.10
CA LEU A 199 3.13 -12.73 14.24
C LEU A 199 4.10 -12.54 15.42
N LEU A 200 5.40 -12.49 15.14
CA LEU A 200 6.43 -12.38 16.19
C LEU A 200 6.36 -11.03 16.91
N TYR A 201 6.02 -9.96 16.20
CA TYR A 201 5.83 -8.66 16.82
C TYR A 201 4.65 -8.68 17.79
N VAL A 202 3.50 -9.21 17.36
CA VAL A 202 2.31 -9.34 18.23
C VAL A 202 2.61 -10.23 19.44
N GLN A 203 3.33 -11.33 19.27
CA GLN A 203 3.77 -12.20 20.37
C GLN A 203 4.68 -11.45 21.35
N THR A 204 5.63 -10.67 20.84
CA THR A 204 6.55 -9.86 21.66
C THR A 204 5.78 -8.83 22.48
N LEU A 205 4.82 -8.14 21.88
CA LEU A 205 3.96 -7.18 22.60
C LEU A 205 3.10 -7.86 23.66
N ASN A 206 2.55 -9.05 23.37
CA ASN A 206 1.81 -9.83 24.36
C ASN A 206 2.70 -10.27 25.53
N SER A 207 3.95 -10.66 25.27
CA SER A 207 4.93 -10.97 26.33
C SER A 207 5.26 -9.76 27.19
N ILE A 208 5.38 -8.56 26.61
CA ILE A 208 5.58 -7.31 27.38
C ILE A 208 4.33 -6.97 28.21
N LEU A 209 3.13 -7.18 27.66
CA LEU A 209 1.87 -6.89 28.33
C LEU A 209 1.68 -7.76 29.58
N HIS A 210 1.97 -9.06 29.45
CA HIS A 210 1.79 -10.10 30.45
C HIS A 210 3.09 -10.52 31.14
N ILE A 211 4.06 -9.61 31.21
CA ILE A 211 5.42 -9.90 31.68
C ILE A 211 5.47 -10.45 33.13
N GLU A 212 4.48 -10.11 33.94
CA GLU A 212 4.29 -10.59 35.31
C GLU A 212 4.08 -12.10 35.38
N ASP A 213 3.42 -12.70 34.37
CA ASP A 213 3.18 -14.15 34.30
C ASP A 213 4.49 -14.94 34.14
N SER A 214 5.56 -14.25 33.70
CA SER A 214 6.91 -14.79 33.58
C SER A 214 7.78 -14.53 34.83
N GLY A 215 7.21 -14.00 35.91
CA GLY A 215 7.92 -13.69 37.15
C GLY A 215 8.87 -12.49 37.06
N ILE A 216 8.73 -11.65 36.03
CA ILE A 216 9.51 -10.44 35.84
C ILE A 216 8.86 -9.32 36.66
N THR A 217 9.68 -8.61 37.43
CA THR A 217 9.29 -7.51 38.32
C THR A 217 9.86 -6.19 37.81
N GLU A 218 9.57 -5.09 38.50
CA GLU A 218 10.10 -3.78 38.13
C GLU A 218 11.64 -3.74 38.22
N GLU A 219 12.23 -4.45 39.17
CA GLU A 219 13.68 -4.46 39.41
C GLU A 219 14.49 -5.12 38.27
N ASN A 220 13.94 -6.12 37.61
CA ASN A 220 14.62 -6.86 36.53
C ASN A 220 14.04 -6.59 35.13
N PHE A 221 13.10 -5.63 35.01
CA PHE A 221 12.42 -5.31 33.75
C PHE A 221 13.39 -4.96 32.62
N HIS A 222 14.34 -4.06 32.88
CA HIS A 222 15.32 -3.59 31.89
C HIS A 222 16.38 -4.65 31.53
N GLU A 223 16.55 -5.69 32.34
CA GLU A 223 17.42 -6.82 32.02
C GLU A 223 16.75 -7.77 31.00
N MET A 224 15.42 -7.83 31.02
CA MET A 224 14.63 -8.77 30.22
C MET A 224 14.07 -8.15 28.93
N ILE A 225 13.76 -6.85 28.95
CA ILE A 225 13.19 -6.12 27.80
C ILE A 225 14.26 -5.21 27.18
N PRO A 226 14.78 -5.51 25.98
CA PRO A 226 15.84 -4.74 25.32
C PRO A 226 15.30 -3.49 24.61
N LEU A 227 14.42 -2.73 25.28
CA LEU A 227 13.82 -1.50 24.77
C LEU A 227 13.95 -0.40 25.82
N ASP A 228 14.64 0.68 25.47
CA ASP A 228 14.93 1.77 26.40
C ASP A 228 13.80 2.81 26.49
N SER A 229 12.98 2.93 25.43
CA SER A 229 12.02 4.03 25.27
C SER A 229 10.82 3.62 24.41
N PHE A 230 9.91 4.56 24.13
CA PHE A 230 8.75 4.36 23.25
C PHE A 230 9.18 4.35 21.77
N VAL A 231 10.05 3.40 21.44
CA VAL A 231 10.58 3.10 20.12
C VAL A 231 10.26 1.64 19.84
N GLY A 232 9.69 1.36 18.68
CA GLY A 232 9.29 0.03 18.24
C GLY A 232 9.83 -0.28 16.85
N GLN A 233 9.73 -1.54 16.45
CA GLN A 233 10.15 -1.99 15.13
C GLN A 233 9.05 -1.73 14.08
N SER A 234 9.38 -1.00 13.03
CA SER A 234 8.56 -0.79 11.83
C SER A 234 8.39 -2.07 11.01
N ALA A 235 7.39 -2.13 10.12
CA ALA A 235 7.30 -3.20 9.13
C ALA A 235 8.56 -3.35 8.26
N ASP A 236 9.30 -2.27 8.03
CA ASP A 236 10.55 -2.30 7.25
C ASP A 236 11.78 -2.70 8.08
N GLY A 237 11.58 -3.05 9.35
CA GLY A 237 12.60 -3.51 10.28
C GLY A 237 13.33 -2.41 11.03
N LYS A 238 13.09 -1.12 10.75
CA LYS A 238 13.75 0.00 11.45
C LYS A 238 13.15 0.26 12.82
N MET A 239 14.00 0.66 13.78
CA MET A 239 13.55 1.17 15.07
C MET A 239 13.13 2.63 14.94
N VAL A 240 11.89 2.93 15.29
CA VAL A 240 11.25 4.25 15.10
C VAL A 240 10.41 4.64 16.31
N PRO A 241 10.26 5.95 16.62
CA PRO A 241 9.37 6.38 17.69
C PRO A 241 7.92 6.03 17.34
N ILE A 242 7.26 5.24 18.20
CA ILE A 242 5.85 4.84 18.00
C ILE A 242 4.86 5.93 18.40
N ILE A 243 5.36 6.98 19.08
CA ILE A 243 4.64 8.21 19.42
C ILE A 243 5.53 9.43 19.21
N PRO A 244 4.95 10.64 19.03
CA PRO A 244 5.74 11.87 18.97
C PRO A 244 6.63 12.05 20.20
N GLY A 245 7.94 12.20 19.98
CA GLY A 245 8.92 12.31 21.08
C GLY A 245 9.23 11.00 21.80
N GLY A 246 8.80 9.85 21.27
CA GLY A 246 8.95 8.53 21.91
C GLY A 246 10.37 8.18 22.34
N ASN A 247 11.40 8.64 21.62
CA ASN A 247 12.82 8.50 22.00
C ASN A 247 13.14 9.06 23.40
N SER A 248 12.36 10.02 23.88
CA SER A 248 12.58 10.71 25.16
C SER A 248 11.65 10.21 26.27
N ILE A 249 10.80 9.21 25.98
CA ILE A 249 9.88 8.63 26.94
C ILE A 249 10.41 7.23 27.29
N PRO A 250 11.02 7.04 28.46
CA PRO A 250 11.54 5.74 28.86
C PRO A 250 10.42 4.70 28.97
N LEU A 251 10.70 3.48 28.51
CA LEU A 251 9.83 2.34 28.75
C LEU A 251 10.10 1.82 30.16
N THR A 252 9.08 1.76 31.00
CA THR A 252 9.17 1.27 32.38
C THR A 252 8.19 0.14 32.59
N PHE A 253 8.38 -0.62 33.67
CA PHE A 253 7.42 -1.64 34.08
C PHE A 253 6.00 -1.05 34.22
N SER A 254 5.85 0.13 34.82
CA SER A 254 4.56 0.76 35.07
C SER A 254 3.84 1.26 33.80
N ASN A 255 4.58 1.72 32.77
CA ASN A 255 3.99 2.26 31.54
C ASN A 255 3.94 1.25 30.36
N ARG A 256 4.41 0.01 30.56
CA ARG A 256 4.44 -1.06 29.53
C ARG A 256 3.12 -1.31 28.81
N LYS A 257 1.99 -1.16 29.52
CA LYS A 257 0.64 -1.36 28.94
C LYS A 257 0.32 -0.27 27.91
N GLU A 258 0.66 0.98 28.23
CA GLU A 258 0.53 2.09 27.28
C GLU A 258 1.47 1.89 26.10
N TYR A 259 2.72 1.47 26.34
CA TYR A 259 3.65 1.15 25.26
C TYR A 259 3.06 0.13 24.27
N VAL A 260 2.52 -0.98 24.76
CA VAL A 260 1.90 -2.02 23.92
C VAL A 260 0.72 -1.47 23.11
N GLU A 261 -0.17 -0.71 23.74
CA GLU A 261 -1.30 -0.07 23.05
C GLU A 261 -0.83 0.86 21.93
N ARG A 262 0.16 1.73 22.21
CA ARG A 262 0.73 2.65 21.21
C ARG A 262 1.49 1.92 20.11
N ALA A 263 2.14 0.81 20.44
CA ALA A 263 2.92 0.01 19.50
C ALA A 263 1.99 -0.71 18.49
N ILE A 264 0.83 -1.18 18.94
CA ILE A 264 -0.21 -1.74 18.06
C ILE A 264 -0.79 -0.63 17.18
N GLU A 265 -1.23 0.48 17.77
CA GLU A 265 -1.82 1.61 17.06
C GLU A 265 -0.89 2.13 15.97
N TYR A 266 0.41 2.31 16.29
CA TYR A 266 1.42 2.71 15.34
C TYR A 266 1.50 1.76 14.13
N ARG A 267 1.56 0.44 14.36
CA ARG A 267 1.71 -0.54 13.28
C ARG A 267 0.46 -0.67 12.41
N LEU A 268 -0.74 -0.52 12.99
CA LEU A 268 -1.99 -0.50 12.24
C LEU A 268 -2.10 0.73 11.33
N HIS A 269 -1.49 1.86 11.71
CA HIS A 269 -1.57 3.13 10.99
C HIS A 269 -0.29 3.51 10.24
N GLU A 270 0.71 2.64 10.20
CA GLU A 270 2.04 2.97 9.70
C GLU A 270 2.07 3.31 8.19
N MET A 271 1.14 2.74 7.43
CA MET A 271 1.04 2.91 5.97
C MET A 271 0.00 3.98 5.55
N ASP A 272 -0.62 4.68 6.50
CA ASP A 272 -1.73 5.61 6.22
C ASP A 272 -1.34 6.74 5.26
N ARG A 273 -0.05 7.12 5.23
CA ARG A 273 0.43 8.18 4.33
C ARG A 273 0.49 7.73 2.86
N GLN A 274 0.65 6.43 2.63
CA GLN A 274 0.74 5.86 1.28
C GLN A 274 -0.65 5.59 0.65
N VAL A 275 -1.69 5.46 1.48
CA VAL A 275 -3.08 5.18 1.11
C VAL A 275 -3.84 6.47 0.78
#